data_AF-A0A1U9P7T4-F1
#
_entry.id   AF-A0A1U9P7T4-F1
#
_cell.length_a   1.000
_cell.length_b   1.000
_cell.length_c   1.000
_cell.angle_alpha   90.00
_cell.angle_beta   90.00
_cell.angle_gamma   90.00
#
_symmetry.space_group_name_H-M   'P 1'
#
loop_
_entity.id
_entity.type
_entity.pdbx_description
1 polymer ?
#
loop_
_entity_poly.entity_id
_entity_poly.type
_entity_poly.pdbx_seq_one_letter_code
_entity_poly.pdbx_strand_id
1 'polypeptide(L)'
;MTGADQWQDGVLAGPGGAMTDEVGVITGPLTLRTTATADGLVRFDVQYEDADEWYTLTGSPRPHHGAPAALHTAALAAIRRGGAAEAPTPGPA
;
A
#
# COMPACT_ATOMS: atom_id res chain seq x y z
N MET A 1 -20.06 -14.24 6.82
CA MET A 1 -19.21 -13.05 7.03
C MET A 1 -18.14 -13.13 5.98
N THR A 2 -18.33 -12.49 4.83
CA THR A 2 -17.34 -12.53 3.74
C THR A 2 -16.17 -11.68 4.22
N GLY A 3 -15.09 -12.33 4.65
CA GLY A 3 -13.89 -11.63 5.12
C GLY A 3 -13.34 -10.80 3.97
N ALA A 4 -13.05 -9.53 4.25
CA ALA A 4 -12.21 -8.71 3.37
C ALA A 4 -10.90 -9.47 3.13
N ASP A 5 -10.53 -9.70 1.88
CA ASP A 5 -9.22 -10.27 1.59
C ASP A 5 -8.14 -9.26 2.02
N GLN A 6 -7.17 -9.72 2.78
CA GLN A 6 -6.10 -8.89 3.33
C GLN A 6 -4.74 -9.53 3.08
N TRP A 7 -3.78 -8.68 2.70
CA TRP A 7 -2.37 -9.05 2.53
C TRP A 7 -1.51 -8.14 3.40
N GLN A 8 -0.44 -8.70 3.93
CA GLN A 8 0.54 -7.96 4.71
C GLN A 8 1.93 -8.49 4.44
N ASP A 9 2.84 -7.61 4.05
CA ASP A 9 4.22 -7.96 3.71
C ASP A 9 5.20 -6.85 4.11
N GLY A 10 6.39 -7.27 4.53
CA GLY A 10 7.51 -6.38 4.83
C GLY A 10 8.17 -5.83 3.56
N VAL A 11 8.58 -4.57 3.61
CA VAL A 11 9.22 -3.87 2.51
C VAL A 11 10.21 -2.82 2.99
N LEU A 12 11.44 -2.86 2.46
CA LEU A 12 12.38 -1.76 2.62
C LEU A 12 12.03 -0.66 1.60
N ALA A 13 11.69 0.53 2.09
CA ALA A 13 11.40 1.67 1.22
C ALA A 13 12.66 2.13 0.48
N GLY A 14 12.53 2.33 -0.83
CA GLY A 14 13.60 2.86 -1.67
C GLY A 14 13.93 4.33 -1.39
N PRO A 15 14.92 4.90 -2.11
CA PRO A 15 15.29 6.30 -1.96
C PRO A 15 14.08 7.24 -2.12
N GLY A 16 13.90 8.19 -1.19
CA GLY A 16 12.75 9.08 -1.21
C GLY A 16 11.44 8.48 -0.70
N GLY A 17 11.45 7.24 -0.19
CA GLY A 17 10.39 6.69 0.66
C GLY A 17 9.04 6.46 -0.01
N ALA A 18 8.04 6.25 0.84
CA ALA A 18 6.62 6.14 0.50
C ALA A 18 5.89 7.40 1.00
N MET A 19 5.00 7.95 0.19
CA MET A 19 4.19 9.12 0.56
C MET A 19 2.92 8.67 1.27
N THR A 20 2.66 9.25 2.44
CA THR A 20 1.43 9.05 3.20
C THR A 20 0.67 10.35 3.38
N ASP A 21 -0.64 10.24 3.57
CA ASP A 21 -1.51 11.41 3.71
C ASP A 21 -1.30 12.13 5.06
N GLU A 22 -0.89 11.39 6.09
CA GLU A 22 -0.82 11.92 7.46
C GLU A 22 0.53 12.55 7.80
N VAL A 23 1.64 11.92 7.40
CA VAL A 23 3.00 12.31 7.83
C VAL A 23 3.94 12.64 6.67
N GLY A 24 3.45 12.55 5.42
CA GLY A 24 4.26 12.78 4.23
C GLY A 24 5.16 11.59 3.92
N VAL A 25 6.43 11.84 3.61
CA VAL A 25 7.34 10.77 3.21
C VAL A 25 7.85 9.98 4.42
N ILE A 26 7.63 8.66 4.41
CA ILE A 26 8.22 7.71 5.36
C ILE A 26 9.26 6.83 4.67
N THR A 27 10.33 6.48 5.39
CA THR A 27 11.51 5.77 4.83
C THR A 27 11.98 4.64 5.73
N GLY A 28 12.77 3.70 5.21
CA GLY A 28 13.30 2.59 6.01
C GLY A 28 12.45 1.32 5.91
N PRO A 29 12.56 0.39 6.87
CA PRO A 29 11.77 -0.84 6.88
C PRO A 29 10.32 -0.54 7.25
N LEU A 30 9.42 -0.94 6.37
CA LEU A 30 7.98 -0.72 6.50
C LEU A 30 7.25 -2.06 6.39
N THR A 31 6.04 -2.11 6.95
CA THR A 31 5.06 -3.14 6.66
C THR A 31 3.95 -2.54 5.84
N LEU A 32 3.66 -3.12 4.68
CA LEU A 32 2.49 -2.75 3.86
C LEU A 32 1.35 -3.69 4.20
N ARG A 33 0.18 -3.12 4.52
CA ARG A 33 -1.10 -3.83 4.60
C ARG A 33 -2.01 -3.38 3.48
N THR A 34 -2.65 -4.35 2.86
CA THR A 34 -3.60 -4.12 1.78
C THR A 34 -4.90 -4.81 2.10
N THR A 35 -6.01 -4.07 2.12
CA THR A 35 -7.33 -4.58 2.48
C THR A 35 -8.29 -4.36 1.32
N ALA A 36 -8.80 -5.43 0.73
CA ALA A 36 -9.85 -5.38 -0.27
C ALA A 36 -11.22 -5.22 0.41
N THR A 37 -12.00 -4.25 -0.04
CA THR A 37 -13.36 -4.00 0.46
C THR A 37 -14.38 -4.67 -0.45
N ALA A 38 -15.60 -4.88 0.06
CA ALA A 38 -16.71 -5.42 -0.72
C ALA A 38 -17.13 -4.51 -1.89
N ASP A 39 -16.75 -3.22 -1.87
CA ASP A 39 -17.11 -2.22 -2.87
C ASP A 39 -16.15 -2.19 -4.08
N GLY A 40 -15.27 -3.20 -4.21
CA GLY A 40 -14.31 -3.27 -5.32
C GLY A 40 -13.13 -2.32 -5.17
N LEU A 41 -12.89 -1.83 -3.95
CA LEU A 41 -11.78 -0.94 -3.60
C LEU A 41 -10.71 -1.69 -2.79
N VAL A 42 -9.50 -1.18 -2.84
CA VAL A 42 -8.37 -1.66 -2.05
C VAL A 42 -7.75 -0.49 -1.32
N ARG A 43 -7.66 -0.62 -0.01
CA ARG A 43 -6.95 0.32 0.88
C ARG A 43 -5.52 -0.17 1.10
N PHE A 44 -4.57 0.76 1.04
CA PHE A 44 -3.17 0.57 1.34
C PHE A 44 -2.80 1.37 2.58
N ASP A 45 -2.32 0.68 3.60
CA ASP A 45 -1.78 1.28 4.81
C ASP A 45 -0.34 0.81 4.99
N VAL A 46 0.52 1.69 5.48
CA VAL A 46 1.92 1.41 5.78
C VAL A 46 2.21 1.76 7.22
N GLN A 47 3.00 0.94 7.89
CA GLN A 47 3.59 1.28 9.19
C GLN A 47 5.09 1.13 9.10
N TYR A 48 5.81 1.74 10.04
CA TYR A 48 7.16 1.26 10.35
C TYR A 48 7.10 -0.18 10.83
N GLU A 49 8.08 -1.00 10.47
CA GLU A 49 8.17 -2.37 10.96
C GLU A 49 8.04 -2.41 12.50
N ASP A 50 7.16 -3.27 13.01
CA ASP A 50 6.80 -3.42 14.43
C ASP A 50 6.23 -2.18 15.16
N ALA A 51 5.89 -1.09 14.45
CA ALA A 51 5.15 0.02 15.03
C ALA A 51 3.66 -0.30 15.23
N ASP A 52 3.00 0.40 16.15
CA ASP A 52 1.55 0.27 16.38
C ASP A 52 0.72 1.13 15.39
N GLU A 53 1.33 2.18 14.84
CA GLU A 53 0.64 3.19 14.05
C GLU A 53 0.71 2.89 12.54
N TRP A 54 -0.45 2.98 11.89
CA TRP A 54 -0.60 2.80 10.45
C TRP A 54 -0.96 4.12 9.78
N TYR A 55 -0.30 4.40 8.66
CA TYR A 55 -0.50 5.57 7.82
C TYR A 55 -1.06 5.18 6.46
N THR A 56 -1.93 6.00 5.90
CA THR A 56 -2.57 5.73 4.61
C THR A 56 -1.60 6.11 3.49
N LEU A 57 -1.32 5.17 2.59
CA LEU A 57 -0.51 5.46 1.41
C LEU A 57 -1.28 6.44 0.49
N THR A 58 -0.66 7.55 0.10
CA THR A 58 -1.35 8.59 -0.69
C THR A 58 -1.95 8.02 -1.97
N GLY A 59 -3.17 8.45 -2.30
CA GLY A 59 -3.94 7.94 -3.43
C GLY A 59 -4.70 6.63 -3.15
N SER A 60 -4.63 6.11 -1.93
CA SER A 60 -5.51 5.07 -1.40
C SER A 60 -6.88 5.67 -1.00
N PRO A 61 -7.99 4.94 -1.16
CA PRO A 61 -8.11 3.62 -1.78
C PRO A 61 -8.11 3.65 -3.32
N ARG A 62 -7.79 2.51 -3.94
CA ARG A 62 -7.83 2.32 -5.41
C ARG A 62 -8.82 1.23 -5.84
N PRO A 63 -9.48 1.34 -7.00
CA PRO A 63 -10.27 0.25 -7.55
C PRO A 63 -9.36 -0.90 -8.03
N HIS A 64 -9.77 -2.15 -7.82
CA HIS A 64 -8.95 -3.32 -8.14
C HIS A 64 -9.42 -4.17 -9.32
N HIS A 65 -10.59 -3.90 -9.91
CA HIS A 65 -11.12 -4.56 -11.11
C HIS A 65 -10.98 -6.11 -11.10
N GLY A 66 -11.14 -6.74 -9.94
CA GLY A 66 -11.04 -8.20 -9.76
C GLY A 66 -9.65 -8.74 -9.38
N ALA A 67 -8.60 -7.91 -9.31
CA ALA A 67 -7.22 -8.34 -9.00
C ALA A 67 -6.59 -7.58 -7.81
N PRO A 68 -7.14 -7.67 -6.60
CA PRO A 68 -6.62 -6.93 -5.44
C PRO A 68 -5.19 -7.34 -5.03
N ALA A 69 -4.86 -8.64 -5.15
CA ALA A 69 -3.51 -9.14 -4.88
C ALA A 69 -2.46 -8.56 -5.84
N ALA A 70 -2.82 -8.30 -7.11
CA ALA A 70 -1.91 -7.69 -8.06
C ALA A 70 -1.57 -6.24 -7.67
N LEU A 71 -2.54 -5.50 -7.14
CA LEU A 71 -2.28 -4.16 -6.60
C LEU A 71 -1.40 -4.21 -5.35
N HIS A 72 -1.55 -5.22 -4.49
CA HIS A 72 -0.65 -5.40 -3.35
C HIS A 72 0.81 -5.57 -3.81
N THR A 73 1.06 -6.46 -4.78
CA THR A 73 2.40 -6.64 -5.36
C THR A 73 2.91 -5.37 -6.05
N ALA A 74 2.04 -4.64 -6.74
CA ALA A 74 2.40 -3.37 -7.37
C ALA A 74 2.78 -2.30 -6.34
N ALA A 75 2.09 -2.24 -5.20
CA ALA A 75 2.38 -1.32 -4.11
C ALA A 75 3.74 -1.65 -3.46
N LEU A 76 4.02 -2.94 -3.18
CA LEU A 76 5.34 -3.37 -2.72
C LEU A 76 6.45 -2.95 -3.70
N ALA A 77 6.24 -3.16 -5.00
CA ALA A 77 7.20 -2.78 -6.03
C ALA A 77 7.41 -1.26 -6.11
N ALA A 78 6.35 -0.46 -5.96
CA ALA A 78 6.44 1.00 -5.91
C ALA A 78 7.25 1.47 -4.69
N ILE A 79 6.93 0.96 -3.49
CA ILE A 79 7.63 1.33 -2.25
C ILE A 79 9.11 0.95 -2.33
N ARG A 80 9.47 -0.23 -2.86
CA ARG A 80 10.87 -0.64 -3.06
C ARG A 80 11.62 0.26 -4.02
N ARG A 81 10.94 0.78 -5.04
CA ARG A 81 11.51 1.74 -6.00
C ARG A 81 11.80 3.09 -5.35
N GLY A 82 10.95 3.50 -4.40
CA GLY A 82 10.99 4.80 -3.75
C GLY A 82 10.44 5.91 -4.65
N GLY A 83 10.92 7.15 -4.42
CA GLY A 83 10.51 8.34 -5.16
C GLY A 83 9.19 8.92 -4.68
N ALA A 84 8.94 8.95 -3.37
CA ALA A 84 7.64 9.28 -2.78
C ALA A 84 6.54 8.37 -3.31
N ALA A 85 6.73 7.05 -3.16
CA ALA A 85 5.82 6.05 -3.69
C ALA A 85 4.40 6.23 -3.15
N GLU A 86 3.44 6.33 -4.06
CA GLU A 86 2.00 6.42 -3.79
C GLU A 86 1.29 5.09 -4.10
N ALA A 87 -0.01 5.01 -3.78
CA ALA A 87 -0.83 3.85 -4.11
C ALA A 87 -0.86 3.62 -5.62
N PRO A 88 -0.53 2.38 -6.07
CA PRO A 88 -0.37 2.09 -7.49
C PRO A 88 -1.70 2.30 -8.21
N THR A 89 -1.63 2.93 -9.38
CA THR A 89 -2.77 2.88 -10.30
C THR A 89 -2.86 1.47 -10.90
N PRO A 90 -4.06 0.92 -11.10
CA PRO A 90 -4.20 -0.23 -11.96
C PRO A 90 -3.61 0.16 -13.33
N GLY A 91 -2.62 -0.61 -13.80
CA GLY A 91 -2.08 -0.40 -15.14
C GLY A 91 -3.20 -0.51 -16.19
N PRO A 92 -3.03 0.06 -17.40
CA PRO A 92 -4.00 -0.15 -18.45
C PRO A 92 -4.15 -1.66 -18.67
N ALA A 93 -5.39 -2.14 -18.60
CA ALA A 93 -5.76 -3.52 -18.87
C ALA A 93 -5.38 -3.95 -20.29
#